data_AF-A0A961GZ89-F1
#
_entry.id   AF-A0A961GZ89-F1
#
_cell.length_a   1.000
_cell.length_b   1.000
_cell.length_c   1.000
_cell.angle_alpha   90.00
_cell.angle_beta   90.00
_cell.angle_gamma   90.00
#
_symmetry.space_group_name_H-M   'P 1'
#
loop_
_entity.id
_entity.type
_entity.pdbx_description
1 polymer ?
#
loop_
_entity_poly.entity_id
_entity_poly.type
_entity_poly.pdbx_seq_one_letter_code
_entity_poly.pdbx_strand_id
1 'polypeptide(L)'
;MAEARQEMLNQALHGFAQQNYEMLFTPMDGSTADEMVILRTLQYRDSDDDRAKVGSPYVDPRYNPVSSSNTAHYRLRWTGRMYELLTPGQAGAGLLMNFEGTDFTTAFVFPPNFQMAGR
;
A
#
# COMPACT_ATOMS: atom_id res chain seq x y z
N MET A 1 -6.27 -15.03 -6.93
CA MET A 1 -4.96 -14.65 -6.34
C MET A 1 -4.73 -13.14 -6.33
N ALA A 2 -5.01 -12.41 -7.41
CA ALA A 2 -4.84 -10.95 -7.42
C ALA A 2 -5.82 -10.22 -6.48
N GLU A 3 -7.08 -10.64 -6.48
CA GLU A 3 -8.13 -10.10 -5.61
C GLU A 3 -7.78 -10.26 -4.12
N ALA A 4 -7.13 -11.36 -3.72
CA ALA A 4 -6.72 -11.58 -2.34
C ALA A 4 -5.71 -10.52 -1.86
N ARG A 5 -4.84 -10.01 -2.75
CA ARG A 5 -3.89 -8.95 -2.39
C ARG A 5 -4.58 -7.60 -2.29
N GLN A 6 -5.51 -7.31 -3.20
CA GLN A 6 -6.34 -6.13 -3.11
C GLN A 6 -7.13 -6.13 -1.79
N GLU A 7 -7.74 -7.27 -1.45
CA GLU A 7 -8.48 -7.45 -0.20
C GLU A 7 -7.58 -7.29 1.01
N MET A 8 -6.38 -7.89 1.01
CA MET A 8 -5.38 -7.70 2.08
C MET A 8 -5.08 -6.22 2.33
N LEU A 9 -4.83 -5.43 1.27
CA LEU A 9 -4.55 -4.00 1.42
C LEU A 9 -5.76 -3.21 1.89
N ASN A 10 -6.96 -3.54 1.40
CA ASN A 10 -8.18 -2.87 1.83
C ASN A 10 -8.54 -3.23 3.28
N GLN A 11 -8.32 -4.47 3.72
CA GLN A 11 -8.42 -4.85 5.13
C GLN A 11 -7.42 -4.09 6.00
N ALA A 12 -6.17 -3.92 5.54
CA ALA A 12 -5.18 -3.11 6.24
C ALA A 12 -5.60 -1.64 6.36
N LEU A 13 -6.18 -1.04 5.32
CA LEU A 13 -6.75 0.31 5.37
C LEU A 13 -7.87 0.43 6.40
N HIS A 14 -8.76 -0.56 6.46
CA HIS A 14 -9.81 -0.61 7.48
C HIS A 14 -9.21 -0.72 8.89
N GLY A 15 -8.20 -1.56 9.10
CA GLY A 15 -7.49 -1.68 10.37
C GLY A 15 -6.80 -0.37 10.78
N PHE A 16 -6.18 0.33 9.83
CA PHE A 16 -5.59 1.64 10.04
C PHE A 16 -6.66 2.67 10.45
N ALA A 17 -7.77 2.74 9.72
CA ALA A 17 -8.82 3.72 9.95
C ALA A 17 -9.54 3.54 11.30
N GLN A 18 -9.59 2.31 11.83
CA GLN A 18 -10.18 2.04 13.15
C GLN A 18 -9.41 2.71 14.31
N GLN A 19 -8.12 3.00 14.13
CA GLN A 19 -7.25 3.49 15.22
C GLN A 19 -6.63 4.86 14.95
N ASN A 20 -6.75 5.34 13.71
CA ASN A 20 -6.15 6.59 13.27
C ASN A 20 -7.22 7.48 12.65
N TYR A 21 -7.24 7.58 11.32
CA TYR A 21 -8.16 8.40 10.54
C TYR A 21 -8.41 7.69 9.20
N GLU A 22 -9.44 8.12 8.47
CA GLU A 22 -9.68 7.62 7.12
C GLU A 22 -8.55 8.03 6.19
N MET A 23 -7.97 7.07 5.46
CA MET A 23 -6.89 7.35 4.52
C MET A 23 -7.43 8.03 3.27
N LEU A 24 -7.35 9.37 3.25
CA LEU A 24 -7.69 10.19 2.10
C LEU A 24 -6.40 10.76 1.49
N PHE A 25 -6.09 10.39 0.26
CA PHE A 25 -4.90 10.88 -0.44
C PHE A 25 -5.23 11.07 -1.91
N THR A 26 -4.97 12.24 -2.48
CA THR A 26 -5.32 12.53 -3.88
C THR A 26 -4.61 11.55 -4.84
N PRO A 27 -5.35 10.82 -5.68
CA PRO A 27 -4.75 9.92 -6.67
C PRO A 27 -3.81 10.66 -7.62
N MET A 28 -2.72 10.03 -8.01
CA MET A 28 -1.83 10.55 -9.04
C MET A 28 -1.84 9.64 -10.27
N ASP A 29 -2.79 9.86 -11.19
CA ASP A 29 -3.02 9.00 -12.36
C ASP A 29 -1.79 8.74 -13.27
N GLY A 30 -0.77 9.60 -13.20
CA GLY A 30 0.49 9.49 -13.95
C GLY A 30 1.67 8.90 -13.18
N SER A 31 1.49 8.56 -11.91
CA SER A 31 2.54 8.07 -11.01
C SER A 31 2.05 6.86 -10.23
N THR A 32 2.96 6.24 -9.48
CA THR A 32 2.62 5.22 -8.47
C THR A 32 3.03 5.65 -7.06
N ALA A 33 3.31 6.95 -6.92
CA ALA A 33 3.88 7.53 -5.72
C ALA A 33 2.86 7.50 -4.58
N ASP A 34 1.59 7.76 -4.87
CA ASP A 34 0.46 7.66 -3.95
C ASP A 34 0.29 6.23 -3.44
N GLU A 35 0.25 5.23 -4.32
CA GLU A 35 0.15 3.82 -3.90
C GLU A 35 1.28 3.43 -2.96
N MET A 36 2.51 3.85 -3.27
CA MET A 36 3.69 3.53 -2.47
C MET A 36 3.67 4.27 -1.13
N VAL A 37 3.34 5.56 -1.11
CA VAL A 37 3.28 6.37 0.11
C VAL A 37 2.23 5.83 1.09
N ILE A 38 1.07 5.40 0.58
CA ILE A 38 0.02 4.78 1.39
C ILE A 38 0.47 3.41 1.89
N LEU A 39 1.10 2.60 1.04
CA LEU A 39 1.66 1.32 1.45
C LEU A 39 2.69 1.52 2.58
N ARG A 40 3.60 2.49 2.45
CA ARG A 40 4.57 2.83 3.51
C ARG A 40 3.89 3.24 4.80
N THR A 41 2.78 3.98 4.71
CA THR A 41 1.98 4.35 5.88
C THR A 41 1.39 3.14 6.57
N LEU A 42 0.85 2.18 5.82
CA LEU A 42 0.31 0.94 6.38
C LEU A 42 1.39 0.01 6.96
N GLN A 43 2.61 0.10 6.45
CA GLN A 43 3.77 -0.66 6.93
C GLN A 43 4.49 0.00 8.12
N TYR A 44 4.15 1.25 8.45
CA TYR A 44 4.80 1.96 9.54
C TYR A 44 4.28 1.46 10.89
N ARG A 45 5.23 1.24 11.81
CA ARG A 45 4.99 1.03 13.24
C ARG A 45 5.97 1.93 13.99
N ASP A 46 5.46 2.67 14.97
CA ASP A 46 6.31 3.50 15.82
C ASP A 46 7.31 2.61 16.58
N SER A 47 8.56 3.06 16.69
CA SER A 47 9.60 2.33 17.43
C SER A 47 9.41 2.38 18.94
N ASP A 48 8.66 3.38 19.41
CA ASP A 48 8.25 3.50 20.81
C ASP A 48 6.94 2.72 21.01
N ASP A 49 7.01 1.63 21.76
CA ASP A 49 5.89 0.72 21.99
C ASP A 49 4.69 1.39 22.67
N ASP A 50 4.89 2.46 23.45
CA ASP A 50 3.80 3.22 24.08
C ASP A 50 3.03 4.07 23.05
N ARG A 51 3.68 4.44 21.94
CA ARG A 51 3.07 5.19 20.83
C ARG A 51 2.61 4.28 19.69
N ALA A 52 3.13 3.06 19.63
CA ALA A 52 2.79 2.08 18.61
C ALA A 52 1.31 1.68 18.71
N LYS A 53 0.60 1.78 17.59
CA LYS A 53 -0.81 1.37 17.50
C LYS A 53 -0.94 -0.16 17.52
N VAL A 54 -1.95 -0.67 18.21
CA VAL A 54 -2.18 -2.12 18.31
C VAL A 54 -2.52 -2.67 16.92
N GLY A 55 -1.82 -3.71 16.48
CA GLY A 55 -2.02 -4.24 15.12
C GLY A 55 -1.30 -3.45 14.01
N SER A 56 -0.57 -2.38 14.33
CA SER A 56 0.47 -1.87 13.43
C SER A 56 1.73 -2.77 13.49
N PRO A 57 2.48 -2.97 12.40
CA PRO A 57 2.15 -2.51 11.06
C PRO A 57 0.98 -3.31 10.48
N TYR A 58 0.12 -2.64 9.71
CA TYR A 58 -1.10 -3.23 9.14
C TYR A 58 -0.81 -4.05 7.87
N VAL A 59 0.37 -3.83 7.26
CA VAL A 59 0.91 -4.62 6.16
C VAL A 59 2.34 -5.03 6.51
N ASP A 60 2.75 -6.24 6.10
CA ASP A 60 4.12 -6.72 6.33
C ASP A 60 5.15 -5.73 5.72
N PRO A 61 6.11 -5.19 6.49
CA PRO A 61 7.12 -4.27 5.99
C PRO A 61 8.03 -4.83 4.89
N ARG A 62 8.03 -6.15 4.70
CA ARG A 62 8.76 -6.86 3.64
C ARG A 62 8.05 -6.81 2.29
N TYR A 63 6.76 -6.49 2.25
CA TYR A 63 6.01 -6.36 1.01
C TYR A 63 6.44 -5.10 0.24
N ASN A 64 7.24 -5.28 -0.79
CA ASN A 64 7.86 -4.21 -1.58
C ASN A 64 7.55 -4.43 -3.07
N PRO A 65 6.29 -4.23 -3.49
CA PRO A 65 5.91 -4.36 -4.89
C PRO A 65 6.60 -3.29 -5.74
N VAL A 66 6.94 -3.65 -6.98
CA VAL A 66 7.42 -2.68 -7.98
C VAL A 66 6.24 -1.98 -8.63
N SER A 67 6.46 -0.78 -9.17
CA SER A 67 5.45 -0.10 -9.96
C SER A 67 5.39 -0.64 -11.39
N SER A 68 4.21 -0.61 -12.00
CA SER A 68 4.01 -0.99 -13.39
C SER A 68 2.92 -0.15 -14.03
N SER A 69 3.19 0.34 -15.24
CA SER A 69 2.20 0.94 -16.15
C SER A 69 1.85 0.02 -17.33
N ASN A 70 2.46 -1.16 -17.40
CA ASN A 70 2.23 -2.12 -18.48
C ASN A 70 0.82 -2.71 -18.40
N THR A 71 0.03 -2.51 -19.47
CA THR A 71 -1.35 -2.98 -19.58
C THR A 71 -1.50 -4.49 -19.63
N ALA A 72 -0.42 -5.26 -19.84
CA ALA A 72 -0.44 -6.71 -19.76
C ALA A 72 -0.45 -7.24 -18.31
N HIS A 73 -0.19 -6.39 -17.31
CA HIS A 73 -0.04 -6.82 -15.92
C HIS A 73 -1.30 -6.53 -15.09
N TYR A 74 -1.54 -7.39 -14.09
CA TYR A 74 -2.40 -7.04 -12.97
C TYR A 74 -1.71 -5.96 -12.12
N ARG A 75 -2.43 -4.90 -11.78
CA ARG A 75 -1.89 -3.78 -11.00
C ARG A 75 -2.88 -3.34 -9.94
N LEU A 76 -2.38 -2.87 -8.81
CA LEU A 76 -3.20 -2.26 -7.76
C LEU A 76 -3.06 -0.74 -7.85
N ARG A 77 -4.16 -0.05 -8.13
CA ARG A 77 -4.21 1.41 -8.24
C ARG A 77 -4.88 2.02 -7.02
N TRP A 78 -4.38 3.14 -6.55
CA TRP A 78 -5.03 3.93 -5.53
C TRP A 78 -6.14 4.81 -6.12
N THR A 79 -7.31 4.79 -5.48
CA THR A 79 -8.51 5.52 -5.98
C THR A 79 -8.85 6.77 -5.18
N GLY A 80 -8.05 7.09 -4.16
CA GLY A 80 -8.28 8.23 -3.27
C GLY A 80 -8.65 7.81 -1.86
N ARG A 81 -9.15 6.58 -1.72
CA ARG A 81 -9.61 6.00 -0.46
C ARG A 81 -9.35 4.49 -0.31
N MET A 82 -9.16 3.78 -1.42
CA MET A 82 -8.96 2.33 -1.43
C MET A 82 -8.12 1.88 -2.63
N TYR A 83 -7.60 0.66 -2.56
CA TYR A 83 -6.95 0.02 -3.71
C TYR A 83 -7.98 -0.67 -4.60
N GLU A 84 -7.84 -0.44 -5.90
CA GLU A 84 -8.60 -1.07 -6.98
C GLU A 84 -7.67 -1.99 -7.79
N LEU A 85 -8.16 -3.17 -8.16
CA LEU A 85 -7.44 -4.08 -9.04
C LEU A 85 -7.67 -3.71 -10.51
N LEU A 86 -6.61 -3.25 -11.17
CA LEU A 86 -6.53 -3.16 -12.62
C LEU A 86 -6.16 -4.52 -13.22
N THR A 87 -7.03 -5.02 -14.09
CA THR A 87 -6.85 -6.24 -14.86
C THR A 87 -6.08 -5.97 -16.15
N PRO A 88 -5.46 -7.00 -16.77
CA PRO A 88 -4.83 -6.86 -18.07
C PRO A 88 -5.78 -6.27 -19.12
N GLY A 89 -5.29 -5.29 -19.89
CA GLY A 89 -6.06 -4.52 -20.85
C GLY A 89 -6.56 -3.16 -20.33
N GLN A 90 -6.57 -2.95 -19.01
CA GLN A 90 -6.93 -1.65 -18.43
C GLN A 90 -5.75 -0.68 -18.42
N ALA A 91 -6.02 0.58 -18.78
CA ALA A 91 -5.06 1.67 -18.71
C ALA A 91 -4.85 2.12 -17.25
N GLY A 92 -3.67 2.67 -16.97
CA GLY A 92 -3.31 3.18 -15.64
C GLY A 92 -2.01 2.59 -15.10
N ALA A 93 -1.39 3.34 -14.19
CA ALA A 93 -0.27 2.87 -13.39
C ALA A 93 -0.77 2.29 -12.06
N GLY A 94 0.05 1.44 -11.44
CA GLY A 94 -0.21 0.93 -10.10
C GLY A 94 0.91 0.00 -9.63
N LEU A 95 0.74 -0.57 -8.44
CA LEU A 95 1.65 -1.58 -7.90
C LEU A 95 1.50 -2.87 -8.69
N LEU A 96 2.59 -3.40 -9.23
CA LEU A 96 2.61 -4.67 -9.94
C LEU A 96 2.18 -5.80 -9.01
N MET A 97 1.17 -6.54 -9.45
CA MET A 97 0.80 -7.79 -8.80
C MET A 97 1.77 -8.89 -9.22
N ASN A 98 2.55 -9.35 -8.23
CA ASN A 98 3.44 -10.47 -8.39
C ASN A 98 2.84 -11.73 -7.74
N PHE A 99 2.74 -12.80 -8.51
CA PHE A 99 2.17 -14.07 -8.06
C PHE A 99 3.23 -15.02 -7.50
N GLU A 100 4.50 -14.77 -7.81
CA GLU A 100 5.64 -15.58 -7.38
C GLU A 100 6.14 -15.17 -5.98
N GLY A 101 5.63 -14.08 -5.42
CA GLY A 101 6.00 -13.60 -4.08
C GLY A 101 7.36 -12.91 -4.00
N THR A 102 8.04 -12.66 -5.13
CA THR A 102 9.35 -11.99 -5.15
C THR A 102 9.29 -10.50 -4.82
N ASP A 103 8.09 -9.97 -4.63
CA ASP A 103 7.78 -8.68 -4.02
C ASP A 103 8.04 -8.67 -2.50
N PHE A 104 8.14 -9.82 -1.83
CA PHE A 104 8.57 -9.89 -0.43
C PHE A 104 10.10 -9.89 -0.34
N THR A 105 10.66 -8.73 0.03
CA THR A 105 12.11 -8.54 0.13
C THR A 105 12.50 -8.13 1.56
N THR A 106 13.62 -7.42 1.73
CA THR A 106 14.02 -6.89 3.03
C THR A 106 13.03 -5.85 3.53
N ALA A 107 12.75 -5.85 4.83
CA ALA A 107 11.86 -4.87 5.44
C ALA A 107 12.31 -3.43 5.13
N PHE A 108 11.38 -2.57 4.73
CA PHE A 108 11.70 -1.18 4.49
C PHE A 108 12.13 -0.48 5.79
N VAL A 109 13.28 0.19 5.75
CA VAL A 109 13.80 0.96 6.91
C VAL A 109 13.24 2.36 6.83
N PHE A 110 12.36 2.70 7.78
CA PHE A 110 11.74 4.02 7.85
C PHE A 110 12.74 5.07 8.33
N PRO A 111 12.72 6.28 7.74
CA PRO A 111 13.51 7.40 8.27
C PRO A 111 12.96 7.84 9.65
N PRO A 112 13.80 8.40 10.53
CA PRO A 112 13.40 8.77 11.89
C PRO A 112 12.29 9.83 11.97
N ASN A 113 12.07 10.59 10.89
CA ASN A 113 11.02 11.60 10.79
C ASN A 113 9.95 11.22 9.75
N PHE A 114 9.70 9.91 9.56
CA PHE A 114 8.66 9.46 8.65
C PHE A 114 7.30 10.05 9.04
N GLN A 115 6.60 10.62 8.06
CA GLN A 115 5.26 11.14 8.24
C GLN A 115 4.27 10.24 7.51
N MET A 116 3.29 9.75 8.26
CA MET A 116 2.18 8.99 7.72
C MET A 116 1.38 9.84 6.72
N ALA A 117 0.92 9.19 5.66
CA ALA A 117 0.12 9.82 4.63
C ALA A 117 -1.33 10.02 5.06
N GLY A 118 -2.06 10.81 4.26
CA GLY A 118 -3.47 11.13 4.44
C GLY A 118 -3.72 12.14 5.57
N ARG A 119 -4.56 13.12 5.28
CA ARG A 119 -4.98 14.16 6.22
C ARG A 119 -6.33 14.73 5.82
#